data_AF-A0A227J698-F1
#
_entry.id   AF-A0A227J698-F1
#
_cell.length_a   1.000
_cell.length_b   1.000
_cell.length_c   1.000
_cell.angle_alpha   90.00
_cell.angle_beta   90.00
_cell.angle_gamma   90.00
#
_symmetry.space_group_name_H-M   'P 1'
#
loop_
_entity.id
_entity.type
_entity.pdbx_description
1 polymer ?
#
loop_
_entity_poly.entity_id
_entity_poly.type
_entity_poly.pdbx_seq_one_letter_code
_entity_poly.pdbx_strand_id
1 'polypeptide(L)'
;QEIPADMVDKAAEYREMLIETALEQDEDLMMAYLEEGEEPSVEDIKRCIRKGTRDLAFFPTYCGSAYKNKGMQLILDAVVDYLPSPTEVDPQPLTDPDTGEATGEVATVSADE
;
A
#
# COMPACT_ATOMS: atom_id res chain seq x y z
N GLN A 1 20.63 -10.48 -0.74
CA GLN A 1 21.62 -10.15 -1.79
C GLN A 1 22.11 -8.75 -1.49
N GLU A 2 23.41 -8.49 -1.56
CA GLU A 2 23.95 -7.15 -1.31
C GLU A 2 23.63 -6.21 -2.48
N ILE A 3 23.46 -4.92 -2.17
CA ILE A 3 23.24 -3.88 -3.17
C ILE A 3 24.55 -3.67 -3.94
N PRO A 4 24.53 -3.61 -5.29
CA PRO A 4 25.72 -3.28 -6.07
C PRO A 4 26.36 -1.96 -5.61
N ALA A 5 27.69 -1.91 -5.53
CA ALA A 5 28.42 -0.77 -4.98
C ALA A 5 28.11 0.57 -5.67
N ASP A 6 27.85 0.55 -6.98
CA ASP A 6 27.49 1.71 -7.80
C ASP A 6 26.03 2.18 -7.60
N MET A 7 25.22 1.41 -6.86
CA MET A 7 23.82 1.70 -6.58
C MET A 7 23.54 2.00 -5.10
N VAL A 8 24.53 1.89 -4.22
CA VAL A 8 24.35 2.09 -2.77
C VAL A 8 23.77 3.48 -2.46
N ASP A 9 24.37 4.52 -3.04
CA ASP A 9 23.94 5.91 -2.80
C ASP A 9 22.51 6.16 -3.31
N LYS A 10 22.18 5.64 -4.51
CA LYS A 10 20.83 5.74 -5.07
C LYS A 10 19.80 4.97 -4.26
N ALA A 11 20.17 3.80 -3.75
CA ALA A 11 19.27 3.00 -2.91
C ALA A 11 18.98 3.70 -1.58
N ALA A 12 19.96 4.39 -1.00
CA ALA A 12 19.76 5.22 0.18
C ALA A 12 18.84 6.42 -0.11
N GLU A 13 19.08 7.14 -1.20
CA GLU A 13 18.23 8.26 -1.66
C GLU A 13 16.76 7.84 -1.83
N TYR A 14 16.50 6.76 -2.58
CA TYR A 14 15.12 6.28 -2.76
C TYR A 14 14.50 5.71 -1.47
N ARG A 15 15.31 5.19 -0.54
CA ARG A 15 14.80 4.71 0.75
C ARG A 15 14.34 5.89 1.61
N GLU A 16 15.11 6.98 1.65
CA GLU A 16 14.75 8.20 2.37
C GLU A 16 13.45 8.78 1.82
N MET A 17 13.36 8.97 0.49
CA MET A 17 12.12 9.43 -0.16
C MET A 17 10.92 8.53 0.14
N LEU A 18 11.12 7.21 0.15
CA LEU A 18 10.07 6.24 0.46
C LEU A 18 9.59 6.39 1.91
N ILE A 19 10.50 6.55 2.86
CA ILE A 19 10.16 6.69 4.28
C ILE A 19 9.40 8.00 4.49
N GLU A 20 9.92 9.11 4.00
CA GLU A 20 9.24 10.42 4.10
C GLU A 20 7.82 10.35 3.54
N THR A 21 7.66 9.84 2.31
CA THR A 21 6.34 9.72 1.65
C THR A 21 5.39 8.80 2.43
N ALA A 22 5.89 7.69 2.98
CA ALA A 22 5.07 6.79 3.77
C ALA A 22 4.60 7.48 5.06
N LEU A 23 5.52 8.13 5.79
CA LEU A 23 5.23 8.74 7.08
C LEU A 23 4.28 9.95 6.99
N GLU A 24 4.08 10.56 5.83
CA GLU A 24 2.99 11.53 5.62
C GLU A 24 1.60 11.00 6.03
N GLN A 25 1.43 9.68 6.10
CA GLN A 25 0.20 9.03 6.52
C GLN A 25 0.05 8.89 8.04
N ASP A 26 1.07 9.22 8.84
CA ASP A 26 1.11 9.06 10.30
C ASP A 26 1.96 10.18 10.93
N GLU A 27 1.30 11.24 11.41
CA GLU A 27 1.94 12.45 11.95
C GLU A 27 2.90 12.17 13.11
N ASP A 28 2.54 11.24 14.00
CA ASP A 28 3.36 10.88 15.17
C ASP A 28 4.69 10.25 14.73
N LEU A 29 4.65 9.32 13.77
CA LEU A 29 5.86 8.72 13.22
C LEU A 29 6.69 9.71 12.42
N MET A 30 6.06 10.61 11.67
CA MET A 30 6.77 11.66 10.93
C MET A 30 7.52 12.60 11.88
N MET A 31 6.91 13.00 12.99
CA MET A 31 7.57 13.82 14.00
C MET A 31 8.74 13.07 14.65
N ALA A 32 8.55 11.80 15.06
CA ALA A 32 9.62 10.99 15.63
C ALA A 32 10.82 10.83 14.67
N TYR A 33 10.54 10.67 13.37
CA TYR A 33 11.58 10.54 12.35
C TYR A 33 12.37 11.85 12.15
N LEU A 34 11.68 12.99 12.02
CA LEU A 34 12.31 14.28 11.70
C LEU A 34 12.94 14.97 12.91
N GLU A 35 12.31 14.88 14.08
CA GLU A 35 12.73 15.61 15.28
C GLU A 35 13.65 14.77 16.17
N GLU A 36 13.34 13.49 16.35
CA GLU A 36 14.06 12.60 17.27
C GLU A 36 15.10 11.74 16.53
N GLY A 37 15.01 11.64 15.21
CA GLY A 37 15.87 10.80 14.38
C GLY A 37 15.62 9.30 14.57
N GLU A 38 14.44 8.93 15.07
CA GLU A 38 14.05 7.53 15.27
C GLU A 38 13.61 6.90 13.94
N GLU A 39 14.32 5.85 13.51
CA GLU A 39 13.95 5.12 12.30
C GLU A 39 12.68 4.28 12.55
N PRO A 40 11.63 4.45 11.73
CA PRO A 40 10.41 3.69 11.88
C PRO A 40 10.66 2.20 11.64
N SER A 41 9.90 1.36 12.33
CA SER A 41 9.97 -0.08 12.10
C SER A 41 9.49 -0.43 10.68
N VAL A 42 9.92 -1.59 10.16
CA VAL A 42 9.43 -2.06 8.86
C VAL A 42 7.92 -2.27 8.87
N GLU A 43 7.34 -2.68 10.00
CA GLU A 43 5.89 -2.84 10.14
C GLU A 43 5.16 -1.51 10.07
N ASP A 44 5.70 -0.46 10.71
CA ASP A 44 5.15 0.89 10.64
C ASP A 44 5.20 1.44 9.22
N ILE A 45 6.36 1.32 8.54
CA ILE A 45 6.50 1.72 7.14
C ILE A 45 5.46 1.01 6.28
N LYS A 46 5.29 -0.31 6.44
CA LYS A 46 4.28 -1.08 5.70
C LYS A 46 2.85 -0.63 5.99
N ARG A 47 2.52 -0.35 7.25
CA ARG A 47 1.21 0.17 7.67
C ARG A 47 0.91 1.51 6.98
N CYS A 48 1.87 2.42 7.00
CA CYS A 48 1.78 3.72 6.34
C CYS A 48 1.62 3.59 4.82
N ILE A 49 2.40 2.72 4.17
CA ILE A 49 2.26 2.42 2.73
C ILE A 49 0.86 1.90 2.41
N ARG A 50 0.34 0.96 3.21
CA ARG A 50 -1.02 0.40 3.03
C ARG A 50 -2.07 1.49 3.16
N LYS A 51 -1.98 2.35 4.18
CA LYS A 51 -2.91 3.47 4.39
C LYS A 51 -2.91 4.41 3.19
N GLY A 52 -1.73 4.91 2.78
CA GLY A 52 -1.63 5.83 1.64
C GLY A 52 -2.06 5.20 0.31
N THR A 53 -1.86 3.90 0.13
CA THR A 53 -2.35 3.16 -1.05
C THR A 53 -3.88 3.11 -1.08
N ARG A 54 -4.52 2.83 0.06
CA ARG A 54 -5.98 2.74 0.16
C ARG A 54 -6.67 4.09 0.05
N ASP A 55 -6.04 5.13 0.58
CA ASP A 55 -6.53 6.50 0.53
C ASP A 55 -6.21 7.19 -0.81
N LEU A 56 -5.56 6.47 -1.74
CA LEU A 56 -5.12 6.97 -3.05
C LEU A 56 -4.18 8.20 -2.94
N ALA A 57 -3.47 8.34 -1.82
CA ALA A 57 -2.52 9.42 -1.59
C ALA A 57 -1.25 9.26 -2.45
N PHE A 58 -0.80 8.00 -2.64
CA PHE A 58 0.31 7.65 -3.51
C PHE A 58 0.20 6.21 -4.02
N PHE A 59 1.09 5.84 -4.95
CA PHE A 59 1.09 4.54 -5.62
C PHE A 59 2.46 3.85 -5.49
N PRO A 60 2.56 2.75 -4.71
CA PRO A 60 3.79 1.97 -4.62
C PRO A 60 4.26 1.49 -6.00
N THR A 61 5.49 1.82 -6.38
CA THR A 61 6.03 1.54 -7.71
C THR A 61 7.13 0.48 -7.63
N TYR A 62 7.03 -0.54 -8.49
CA TYR A 62 7.91 -1.70 -8.50
C TYR A 62 8.59 -1.89 -9.85
N CYS A 63 9.82 -2.41 -9.81
CA CYS A 63 10.55 -2.84 -11.00
C CYS A 63 10.40 -4.35 -11.19
N GLY A 64 10.05 -4.78 -12.40
CA GLY A 64 9.90 -6.20 -12.72
C GLY A 64 9.88 -6.46 -14.23
N SER A 65 10.02 -7.73 -14.60
CA SER A 65 9.84 -8.18 -15.98
C SER A 65 9.10 -9.51 -15.97
N ALA A 66 7.82 -9.46 -16.33
CA ALA A 66 6.97 -10.65 -16.47
C ALA A 66 7.55 -11.61 -17.52
N TYR A 67 7.97 -11.09 -18.68
CA TYR A 67 8.57 -11.90 -19.75
C TYR A 67 9.82 -12.68 -19.31
N LYS A 68 10.65 -12.09 -18.43
CA LYS A 68 11.87 -12.73 -17.92
C LYS A 68 11.66 -13.42 -16.57
N ASN A 69 10.45 -13.45 -16.05
CA ASN A 69 10.11 -13.96 -14.72
C ASN A 69 10.98 -13.37 -13.59
N LYS A 70 11.18 -12.04 -13.61
CA LYS A 70 11.97 -11.33 -12.59
C LYS A 70 11.11 -10.35 -11.81
N GLY A 71 11.12 -10.45 -10.50
CA GLY A 71 10.43 -9.52 -9.59
C GLY A 71 8.92 -9.77 -9.43
N MET A 72 8.36 -10.79 -10.09
CA MET A 72 6.91 -11.07 -10.01
C MET A 72 6.47 -11.49 -8.61
N GLN A 73 7.29 -12.26 -7.90
CA GLN A 73 7.01 -12.66 -6.52
C GLN A 73 6.91 -11.45 -5.60
N LEU A 74 7.84 -10.49 -5.73
CA LEU A 74 7.84 -9.25 -4.93
C LEU A 74 6.60 -8.39 -5.20
N ILE A 75 6.12 -8.36 -6.44
CA ILE A 75 4.87 -7.67 -6.80
C ILE A 75 3.66 -8.38 -6.18
N LEU A 76 3.63 -9.71 -6.19
CA LEU A 76 2.54 -10.47 -5.57
C LEU A 76 2.52 -10.31 -4.05
N ASP A 77 3.69 -10.25 -3.41
CA ASP A 77 3.78 -9.96 -1.97
C ASP A 77 3.23 -8.55 -1.69
N ALA A 78 3.58 -7.56 -2.51
CA ALA A 78 3.06 -6.19 -2.39
C ALA A 78 1.54 -6.08 -2.57
N VAL A 79 0.95 -6.92 -3.45
CA VAL A 79 -0.51 -7.02 -3.61
C VAL A 79 -1.15 -7.44 -2.29
N VAL A 80 -0.58 -8.43 -1.61
CA VAL A 80 -1.10 -8.90 -0.32
C VAL A 80 -0.89 -7.84 0.77
N ASP A 81 0.28 -7.22 0.81
CA ASP A 81 0.64 -6.25 1.84
C ASP A 81 -0.19 -4.96 1.74
N TYR A 82 -0.43 -4.43 0.53
CA TYR A 82 -0.89 -3.04 0.37
C TYR A 82 -2.26 -2.87 -0.28
N LEU A 83 -2.77 -3.84 -1.05
CA LEU A 83 -4.10 -3.71 -1.65
C LEU A 83 -5.21 -4.10 -0.66
N PRO A 84 -6.40 -3.48 -0.77
CA PRO A 84 -7.54 -3.83 0.08
C PRO A 84 -8.10 -5.21 -0.31
N SER A 85 -8.57 -5.93 0.69
CA SER A 85 -9.42 -7.10 0.51
C SER A 85 -10.88 -6.68 0.25
N PRO A 86 -11.75 -7.60 -0.23
CA PRO A 86 -13.15 -7.28 -0.53
C PRO A 86 -13.97 -6.74 0.66
N THR A 87 -13.55 -7.03 1.90
CA THR A 87 -14.21 -6.54 3.13
C THR A 87 -13.74 -5.14 3.53
N GLU A 88 -12.74 -4.60 2.84
CA GLU A 88 -12.07 -3.33 3.15
C GLU A 88 -12.41 -2.22 2.14
N VAL A 89 -13.31 -2.49 1.20
CA VAL A 89 -13.80 -1.54 0.18
C VAL A 89 -15.24 -1.15 0.44
N ASP A 90 -15.65 0.01 -0.09
CA ASP A 90 -17.02 0.48 0.04
C ASP A 90 -18.01 -0.49 -0.65
N PRO A 91 -19.06 -0.94 0.06
CA PRO A 91 -20.00 -1.91 -0.49
C PRO A 91 -20.88 -1.26 -1.58
N GLN A 92 -21.12 -2.01 -2.65
CA GLN A 92 -21.89 -1.52 -3.79
C GLN A 92 -23.40 -1.52 -3.47
N PRO A 93 -24.15 -0.46 -3.84
CA PRO A 93 -25.60 -0.45 -3.70
C PRO A 93 -26.26 -1.59 -4.49
N LEU A 94 -27.26 -2.23 -3.88
CA LEU A 94 -28.11 -3.19 -4.58
C LEU A 94 -29.12 -2.45 -5.47
N THR A 95 -29.44 -3.04 -6.62
CA THR A 95 -30.39 -2.49 -7.59
C THR A 95 -31.56 -3.43 -7.79
N ASP A 96 -32.76 -2.87 -7.91
CA ASP A 96 -33.96 -3.62 -8.26
C ASP A 96 -33.84 -4.13 -9.71
N PRO A 97 -34.08 -5.42 -10.00
CA PRO A 97 -33.87 -6.00 -11.32
C PRO A 97 -34.87 -5.50 -12.38
N ASP A 98 -36.06 -5.04 -11.96
CA ASP A 98 -37.11 -4.58 -12.85
C ASP A 98 -37.02 -3.07 -13.11
N THR A 99 -36.59 -2.28 -12.11
CA THR A 99 -36.53 -0.80 -12.22
C THR A 99 -35.12 -0.25 -12.40
N GLY A 100 -34.09 -0.99 -11.97
CA GLY A 100 -32.70 -0.53 -11.93
C GLY A 100 -32.39 0.51 -10.85
N GLU A 101 -33.35 0.85 -9.98
CA GLU A 101 -33.18 1.82 -8.91
C GLU A 101 -32.51 1.19 -7.67
N ALA A 102 -31.81 2.01 -6.89
CA ALA A 102 -31.15 1.55 -5.67
C ALA A 102 -32.19 1.14 -4.61
N THR A 103 -32.01 -0.03 -4.02
CA THR A 103 -32.95 -0.58 -3.02
C THR A 103 -32.77 0.04 -1.63
N GLY A 104 -31.68 0.79 -1.41
CA GLY A 104 -31.26 1.29 -0.10
C GLY A 104 -30.42 0.27 0.69
N GLU A 105 -30.27 -0.95 0.17
CA GLU A 105 -29.38 -1.98 0.72
C GLU A 105 -28.05 -2.01 -0.06
N VAL A 106 -27.02 -2.62 0.52
CA VAL A 106 -25.68 -2.73 -0.07
C VAL A 106 -25.20 -4.18 -0.05
N ALA A 107 -24.36 -4.54 -1.02
CA ALA A 107 -23.71 -5.84 -1.08
C ALA A 107 -22.56 -5.90 -0.08
N THR A 108 -22.75 -6.59 1.04
CA THR A 108 -21.69 -6.84 2.03
C THR A 108 -20.99 -8.16 1.77
N VAL A 109 -19.66 -8.17 1.89
CA VAL A 109 -18.85 -9.40 1.82
C VAL A 109 -18.44 -9.78 3.24
N SER A 110 -18.66 -11.04 3.60
CA SER A 110 -18.20 -11.65 4.86
C SER A 110 -17.09 -12.65 4.56
N ALA A 111 -16.14 -12.80 5.48
CA ALA A 111 -15.13 -13.85 5.41
C ALA A 111 -15.60 -15.18 6.03
N ASP A 112 -16.70 -15.15 6.79
CA ASP A 112 -17.24 -16.27 7.56
C ASP A 112 -18.42 -16.99 6.87
N GLU A 113 -18.89 -16.46 5.74
CA GLU A 113 -19.96 -17.03 4.89
C GLU A 113 -19.41 -17.50 3.53
#